data_AF-A0A0W0XJR0-F1
#
_entry.id   AF-A0A0W0XJR0-F1
#
_cell.length_a   1.000
_cell.length_b   1.000
_cell.length_c   1.000
_cell.angle_alpha   90.00
_cell.angle_beta   90.00
_cell.angle_gamma   90.00
#
_symmetry.space_group_name_H-M   'P 1'
#
loop_
_entity.id
_entity.type
_entity.pdbx_description
1 polymer ?
#
loop_
_entity_poly.entity_id
_entity_poly.type
_entity_poly.pdbx_seq_one_letter_code
_entity_poly.pdbx_strand_id
1 'polypeptide(L)'
;MKQWQAKEFANLAQVSVRTLHHYDKIGLLKPSLRQSNNYRLYSEEDLLKLQQIIALKFFGFELSQIQEFLTRNDDVPDNLAMQSRFLREKAASLMEASAILDRISQDCNNNKSIPWKKVIELIEVYKMTQQLEDTWVKEIFTPDELKEYAKFETELKSNSTPEQKERFEKDWFNLVEEFKNHLHEDPNSETGIYLGKKLMDWVNNLYGKKYAHLRTKKFEKGFGEGKGLEQHGLTPEIVAWMDKAMDAYLKQRAYSILDNVGKISSSKLLQSWNQLMDEICGEQIDKKATITAIALQDEKISPKAKEWLKSVYKL
;
A
#
# COMPACT_ATOMS: atom_id res chain seq x y z
N MET A 1 41.54 -5.87 -3.80
CA MET A 1 40.25 -6.06 -4.47
C MET A 1 40.43 -5.80 -5.95
N LYS A 2 39.94 -6.70 -6.79
CA LYS A 2 40.05 -6.57 -8.25
C LYS A 2 39.11 -5.48 -8.75
N GLN A 3 39.53 -4.75 -9.79
CA GLN A 3 38.74 -3.68 -10.40
C GLN A 3 38.72 -3.84 -11.92
N TRP A 4 37.61 -3.46 -12.53
CA TRP A 4 37.39 -3.56 -13.97
C TRP A 4 36.89 -2.24 -14.54
N GLN A 5 37.38 -1.90 -15.74
CA GLN A 5 36.76 -0.83 -16.52
C GLN A 5 35.41 -1.29 -17.08
N ALA A 6 34.52 -0.34 -17.37
CA ALA A 6 33.16 -0.62 -17.84
C ALA A 6 33.08 -1.64 -19.00
N LYS A 7 34.04 -1.63 -19.94
CA LYS A 7 34.07 -2.59 -21.06
C LYS A 7 34.40 -4.01 -20.61
N GLU A 8 35.38 -4.17 -19.73
CA GLU A 8 35.77 -5.48 -19.19
C GLU A 8 34.69 -6.02 -18.26
N PHE A 9 34.12 -5.15 -17.43
CA PHE A 9 33.02 -5.48 -16.52
C PHE A 9 31.75 -5.92 -17.26
N ALA A 10 31.40 -5.21 -18.34
CA ALA A 10 30.30 -5.58 -19.23
C ALA A 10 30.51 -6.96 -19.86
N ASN A 11 31.72 -7.25 -20.33
CA ASN A 11 32.06 -8.53 -20.93
C ASN A 11 31.97 -9.69 -19.92
N LEU A 12 32.40 -9.48 -18.67
CA LEU A 12 32.33 -10.50 -17.61
C LEU A 12 30.88 -10.93 -17.31
N ALA A 13 29.97 -9.97 -17.29
CA ALA A 13 28.56 -10.21 -16.98
C ALA A 13 27.67 -10.40 -18.23
N GLN A 14 28.28 -10.43 -19.42
CA GLN A 14 27.59 -10.53 -20.72
C GLN A 14 26.47 -9.48 -20.91
N VAL A 15 26.71 -8.25 -20.46
CA VAL A 15 25.81 -7.12 -20.68
C VAL A 15 26.44 -6.08 -21.60
N SER A 16 25.66 -5.17 -22.15
CA SER A 16 26.21 -4.07 -22.93
C SER A 16 26.77 -2.97 -22.02
N VAL A 17 27.81 -2.26 -22.47
CA VAL A 17 28.30 -1.04 -21.77
C VAL A 17 27.19 0.01 -21.65
N ARG A 18 26.28 0.08 -22.63
CA ARG A 18 25.09 0.95 -22.59
C ARG A 18 24.17 0.60 -21.42
N THR A 19 24.01 -0.68 -21.11
CA THR A 19 23.22 -1.16 -19.96
C THR A 19 23.84 -0.69 -18.64
N LEU A 20 25.16 -0.81 -18.49
CA LEU A 20 25.86 -0.32 -17.29
C LEU A 20 25.72 1.20 -17.13
N HIS A 21 25.83 1.96 -18.22
CA HIS A 21 25.61 3.42 -18.18
C HIS A 21 24.17 3.78 -17.83
N HIS A 22 23.20 3.01 -18.31
CA HIS A 22 21.80 3.20 -17.94
C HIS A 22 21.59 2.92 -16.44
N TYR A 23 22.15 1.84 -15.91
CA TYR A 23 22.07 1.51 -14.48
C TYR A 23 22.74 2.55 -13.59
N ASP A 24 23.90 3.08 -14.00
CA ASP A 24 24.56 4.19 -13.32
C ASP A 24 23.68 5.46 -13.35
N LYS A 25 23.06 5.78 -14.49
CA LYS A 25 22.19 6.95 -14.66
C LYS A 25 20.96 6.91 -13.75
N ILE A 26 20.30 5.74 -13.64
CA ILE A 26 19.12 5.57 -12.78
C ILE A 26 19.49 5.26 -11.32
N GLY A 27 20.79 5.14 -11.02
CA GLY A 27 21.29 4.86 -9.67
C GLY A 27 21.19 3.41 -9.22
N LEU A 28 20.83 2.48 -10.11
CA LEU A 28 20.67 1.05 -9.83
C LEU A 28 22.01 0.34 -9.61
N LEU A 29 23.05 0.68 -10.38
CA LEU A 29 24.40 0.16 -10.21
C LEU A 29 25.42 1.26 -10.49
N LYS A 30 26.03 1.77 -9.42
CA LYS A 30 27.06 2.80 -9.51
C LYS A 30 28.45 2.17 -9.48
N PRO A 31 29.43 2.67 -10.26
CA PRO A 31 30.79 2.21 -10.15
C PRO A 31 31.36 2.58 -8.78
N SER A 32 32.09 1.65 -8.15
CA SER A 32 32.78 1.89 -6.88
C SER A 32 33.76 3.07 -6.94
N LEU A 33 34.36 3.35 -8.10
CA LEU A 33 35.29 4.46 -8.27
C LEU A 33 35.12 5.15 -9.63
N ARG A 34 35.30 6.47 -9.63
CA ARG A 34 35.48 7.26 -10.84
C ARG A 34 36.89 7.85 -10.83
N GLN A 35 37.66 7.57 -11.87
CA GLN A 35 39.01 8.12 -12.03
C GLN A 35 38.95 9.61 -12.42
N SER A 36 40.08 10.31 -12.29
CA SER A 36 40.22 11.74 -12.61
C SER A 36 39.89 12.09 -14.07
N ASN A 37 40.03 11.14 -14.98
CA ASN A 37 39.64 11.21 -16.39
C ASN A 37 38.17 10.79 -16.63
N ASN A 38 37.36 10.67 -15.56
CA ASN A 38 35.95 10.27 -15.56
C ASN A 38 35.68 8.83 -16.02
N TYR A 39 36.70 7.96 -16.02
CA TYR A 39 36.51 6.52 -16.28
C TYR A 39 35.86 5.84 -15.09
N ARG A 40 34.91 4.94 -15.38
CA ARG A 40 34.18 4.13 -14.39
C ARG A 40 34.97 2.86 -14.08
N LEU A 41 35.17 2.60 -12.79
CA LEU A 41 35.80 1.39 -12.27
C LEU A 41 34.83 0.67 -11.34
N TYR A 42 34.62 -0.61 -11.64
CA TYR A 42 33.73 -1.50 -10.90
C TYR A 42 34.53 -2.51 -10.07
N SER A 43 34.07 -2.78 -8.85
CA SER A 43 34.69 -3.71 -7.91
C SER A 43 34.05 -5.10 -7.93
N GLU A 44 34.56 -6.01 -7.10
CA GLU A 44 33.96 -7.33 -6.86
C GLU A 44 32.57 -7.23 -6.21
N GLU A 45 32.33 -6.24 -5.35
CA GLU A 45 31.01 -5.98 -4.77
C GLU A 45 30.01 -5.51 -5.83
N ASP A 46 30.47 -4.68 -6.78
CA ASP A 46 29.64 -4.25 -7.89
C ASP A 46 29.25 -5.43 -8.79
N LEU A 47 30.12 -6.44 -8.92
CA LEU A 47 29.84 -7.65 -9.69
C LEU A 47 28.73 -8.47 -9.03
N LEU A 48 28.75 -8.60 -7.69
CA LEU A 48 27.69 -9.28 -6.94
C LEU A 48 26.34 -8.57 -7.12
N LYS A 49 26.34 -7.23 -7.02
CA LYS A 49 25.14 -6.43 -7.28
C LYS A 49 24.65 -6.59 -8.72
N LEU A 50 25.55 -6.59 -9.70
CA LEU A 50 25.18 -6.80 -11.10
C LEU A 50 24.58 -8.19 -11.33
N GLN A 51 25.13 -9.23 -10.70
CA GLN A 51 24.58 -10.58 -10.77
C GLN A 51 23.14 -10.63 -10.23
N GLN A 52 22.87 -9.96 -9.11
CA GLN A 52 21.52 -9.86 -8.53
C GLN A 52 20.57 -9.11 -9.48
N ILE A 53 21.01 -7.99 -10.08
CA ILE A 53 20.22 -7.24 -11.07
C ILE A 53 19.87 -8.13 -12.26
N ILE A 54 20.84 -8.90 -12.79
CA ILE A 54 20.62 -9.79 -13.93
C ILE A 54 19.65 -10.92 -13.55
N ALA A 55 19.80 -11.53 -12.38
CA ALA A 55 18.91 -12.58 -11.90
C ALA A 55 17.46 -12.07 -11.78
N LEU A 56 17.26 -10.94 -11.09
CA LEU A 56 15.95 -10.33 -10.95
C LEU A 56 15.37 -9.87 -12.30
N LYS A 57 16.20 -9.36 -13.21
CA LYS A 57 15.75 -9.06 -14.57
C LYS A 57 15.33 -10.29 -15.34
N PHE A 58 16.06 -11.38 -15.22
CA PHE A 58 15.71 -12.66 -15.81
C PHE A 58 14.37 -13.18 -15.26
N PHE A 59 14.09 -12.94 -13.98
CA PHE A 59 12.81 -13.26 -13.35
C PHE A 59 11.67 -12.29 -13.73
N GLY A 60 11.94 -11.28 -14.57
CA GLY A 60 10.94 -10.38 -15.13
C GLY A 60 10.46 -9.30 -14.16
N PHE A 61 11.32 -8.84 -13.26
CA PHE A 61 11.07 -7.66 -12.44
C PHE A 61 11.40 -6.37 -13.21
N GLU A 62 10.72 -5.29 -12.86
CA GLU A 62 11.04 -3.96 -13.38
C GLU A 62 12.27 -3.36 -12.71
N LEU A 63 12.99 -2.45 -13.40
CA LEU A 63 14.25 -1.89 -12.85
C LEU A 63 14.02 -1.13 -11.54
N SER A 64 12.85 -0.51 -11.37
CA SER A 64 12.45 0.17 -10.13
C SER A 64 12.33 -0.80 -8.96
N GLN A 65 11.67 -1.94 -9.15
CA GLN A 65 11.52 -2.98 -8.13
C GLN A 65 12.88 -3.54 -7.73
N ILE A 66 13.76 -3.80 -8.71
CA ILE A 66 15.12 -4.27 -8.48
C ILE A 66 15.90 -3.26 -7.63
N GLN A 67 15.72 -1.97 -7.86
CA GLN A 67 16.36 -0.92 -7.06
C GLN A 67 15.95 -0.98 -5.59
N GLU A 68 14.67 -1.19 -5.30
CA GLU A 68 14.17 -1.35 -3.93
C GLU A 68 14.78 -2.57 -3.24
N PHE A 69 14.86 -3.72 -3.93
CA PHE A 69 15.47 -4.93 -3.38
C PHE A 69 16.96 -4.78 -3.05
N LEU A 70 17.68 -3.94 -3.79
CA LEU A 70 19.11 -3.72 -3.60
C LEU A 70 19.44 -2.61 -2.59
N THR A 71 18.45 -1.80 -2.21
CA THR A 71 18.64 -0.68 -1.28
C THR A 71 18.41 -1.10 0.18
N ARG A 72 17.73 -2.23 0.41
CA ARG A 72 17.56 -2.83 1.74
C ARG A 72 18.87 -3.54 2.13
N ASN A 73 19.54 -3.05 3.18
CA ASN A 73 20.77 -3.63 3.76
C ASN A 73 20.45 -4.92 4.56
N ASP A 74 19.72 -5.85 3.96
CA ASP A 74 19.41 -7.13 4.59
C ASP A 74 20.60 -8.10 4.41
N ASP A 75 20.83 -8.99 5.39
CA ASP A 75 21.86 -10.02 5.29
C ASP A 75 21.64 -10.90 4.04
N VAL A 76 22.73 -11.31 3.38
CA VAL A 76 22.71 -12.07 2.11
C VAL A 76 21.72 -13.26 2.11
N PRO A 77 21.58 -14.06 3.18
CA PRO A 77 20.60 -15.15 3.24
C PRO A 77 19.14 -14.70 3.18
N ASP A 78 18.78 -13.58 3.82
CA ASP A 78 17.40 -13.09 3.87
C ASP A 78 16.97 -12.54 2.51
N ASN A 79 17.89 -11.87 1.81
CA ASN A 79 17.67 -11.41 0.44
C ASN A 79 17.42 -12.62 -0.51
N LEU A 80 18.23 -13.68 -0.40
CA LEU A 80 18.04 -14.90 -1.19
C LEU A 80 16.73 -15.64 -0.86
N ALA A 81 16.32 -15.66 0.41
CA ALA A 81 15.06 -16.24 0.83
C ALA A 81 13.86 -15.46 0.26
N MET A 82 13.92 -14.12 0.29
CA MET A 82 12.93 -13.23 -0.31
C MET A 82 12.83 -13.44 -1.83
N GLN A 83 13.97 -13.52 -2.53
CA GLN A 83 14.01 -13.83 -3.96
C GLN A 83 13.36 -15.20 -4.26
N SER A 84 13.68 -16.22 -3.46
CA SER A 84 13.08 -17.55 -3.62
C SER A 84 11.57 -17.54 -3.41
N ARG A 85 11.06 -16.76 -2.45
CA ARG A 85 9.63 -16.63 -2.19
C ARG A 85 8.93 -15.98 -3.37
N PHE A 86 9.44 -14.86 -3.87
CA PHE A 86 8.86 -14.17 -5.01
C PHE A 86 8.82 -15.06 -6.26
N LEU A 87 9.88 -15.83 -6.52
CA LEU A 87 9.93 -16.78 -7.62
C LEU A 87 8.80 -17.82 -7.54
N ARG A 88 8.52 -18.33 -6.34
CA ARG A 88 7.42 -19.29 -6.13
C ARG A 88 6.06 -18.65 -6.37
N GLU A 89 5.84 -17.42 -5.90
CA GLU A 89 4.59 -16.67 -6.10
C GLU A 89 4.34 -16.37 -7.60
N LYS A 90 5.39 -15.99 -8.33
CA LYS A 90 5.33 -15.77 -9.77
C LYS A 90 5.05 -17.08 -10.53
N ALA A 91 5.71 -18.17 -10.15
CA ALA A 91 5.47 -19.49 -10.73
C ALA A 91 4.02 -19.95 -10.50
N ALA A 92 3.49 -19.78 -9.28
CA ALA A 92 2.11 -20.12 -8.97
C ALA A 92 1.11 -19.31 -9.83
N SER A 93 1.32 -18.01 -9.97
CA SER A 93 0.46 -17.15 -10.80
C SER A 93 0.53 -17.52 -12.29
N LEU A 94 1.71 -17.89 -12.79
CA LEU A 94 1.89 -18.36 -14.16
C LEU A 94 1.19 -19.70 -14.40
N MET A 95 1.25 -20.62 -13.44
CA MET A 95 0.52 -21.89 -13.50
C MET A 95 -1.00 -21.67 -13.49
N GLU A 96 -1.50 -20.74 -12.68
CA GLU A 96 -2.92 -20.36 -12.66
C GLU A 96 -3.36 -19.79 -14.02
N ALA A 97 -2.58 -18.86 -14.59
CA ALA A 97 -2.85 -18.29 -15.90
C ALA A 97 -2.89 -19.39 -16.99
N SER A 98 -1.93 -20.31 -16.96
CA SER A 98 -1.88 -21.47 -17.87
C SER A 98 -3.14 -22.32 -17.75
N ALA A 99 -3.54 -22.66 -16.52
CA ALA A 99 -4.74 -23.48 -16.29
C ALA A 99 -6.02 -22.79 -16.79
N ILE A 100 -6.13 -21.46 -16.65
CA ILE A 100 -7.26 -20.68 -17.19
C ILE A 100 -7.24 -20.72 -18.72
N LEU A 101 -6.09 -20.53 -19.35
CA LEU A 101 -5.92 -20.63 -20.81
C LEU A 101 -6.32 -22.02 -21.33
N ASP A 102 -5.90 -23.08 -20.66
CA ASP A 102 -6.26 -24.45 -21.03
C ASP A 102 -7.78 -24.67 -20.99
N ARG A 103 -8.45 -24.18 -19.93
CA ARG A 103 -9.92 -24.22 -19.83
C ARG A 103 -10.60 -23.41 -20.92
N ILE A 104 -10.11 -22.21 -21.24
CA ILE A 104 -10.65 -21.37 -22.32
C ILE A 104 -10.49 -22.09 -23.66
N SER A 105 -9.34 -22.69 -23.91
CA SER A 105 -9.06 -23.44 -25.14
C SER A 105 -10.01 -24.64 -25.32
N GLN A 106 -10.21 -25.41 -24.25
CA GLN A 106 -11.14 -26.55 -24.24
C GLN A 106 -12.59 -26.12 -24.49
N ASP A 107 -13.04 -25.03 -23.87
CA ASP A 107 -14.42 -24.51 -24.05
C ASP A 107 -14.65 -23.94 -25.45
N CYS A 108 -13.65 -23.26 -26.03
CA CYS A 108 -13.71 -22.73 -27.39
C CYS A 108 -13.85 -23.84 -28.44
N ASN A 109 -13.22 -25.00 -28.23
CA ASN A 109 -13.34 -26.16 -29.11
C ASN A 109 -14.75 -26.78 -29.09
N ASN A 110 -15.48 -26.66 -27.98
CA ASN A 110 -16.80 -27.26 -27.82
C ASN A 110 -17.96 -26.36 -28.28
N ASN A 111 -17.82 -25.02 -28.24
CA ASN A 111 -18.96 -24.11 -28.42
C ASN A 111 -18.76 -22.94 -29.41
N LYS A 112 -17.63 -22.89 -30.16
CA LYS A 112 -17.30 -21.83 -31.14
C LYS A 112 -17.48 -20.38 -30.66
N SER A 113 -17.53 -20.13 -29.35
CA SER A 113 -17.73 -18.81 -28.77
C SER A 113 -16.80 -18.62 -27.59
N ILE A 114 -16.12 -17.47 -27.56
CA ILE A 114 -15.12 -17.14 -26.54
C ILE A 114 -15.86 -16.85 -25.22
N PRO A 115 -15.57 -17.57 -24.12
CA PRO A 115 -16.16 -17.30 -22.83
C PRO A 115 -15.54 -16.03 -22.22
N TRP A 116 -16.07 -14.86 -22.61
CA TRP A 116 -15.53 -13.53 -22.25
C TRP A 116 -15.32 -13.31 -20.75
N LYS A 117 -16.10 -13.97 -19.88
CA LYS A 117 -15.89 -13.95 -18.42
C LYS A 117 -14.53 -14.52 -17.99
N LYS A 118 -14.05 -15.59 -18.65
CA LYS A 118 -12.74 -16.20 -18.38
C LYS A 118 -11.59 -15.40 -18.99
N VAL A 119 -11.84 -14.71 -20.10
CA VAL A 119 -10.86 -13.75 -20.68
C VAL A 119 -10.63 -12.57 -19.74
N ILE A 120 -11.68 -12.09 -19.06
CA ILE A 120 -11.56 -11.05 -18.02
C ILE A 120 -10.73 -11.56 -16.82
N GLU A 121 -11.00 -12.77 -16.33
CA GLU A 121 -10.22 -13.43 -15.27
C GLU A 121 -8.72 -13.53 -15.63
N LEU A 122 -8.42 -13.84 -16.89
CA LEU A 122 -7.03 -13.90 -17.39
C LEU A 122 -6.35 -12.52 -17.43
N ILE A 123 -7.07 -11.47 -17.82
CA ILE A 123 -6.56 -10.09 -17.77
C ILE A 123 -6.24 -9.69 -16.32
N GLU A 124 -7.06 -10.13 -15.36
CA GLU A 124 -6.82 -9.89 -13.93
C GLU A 124 -5.60 -10.66 -13.41
N VAL A 125 -5.41 -11.93 -13.81
CA VAL A 125 -4.20 -12.69 -13.48
C VAL A 125 -2.94 -12.04 -14.08
N TYR A 126 -3.00 -11.55 -15.32
CA TYR A 126 -1.88 -10.83 -15.93
C TYR A 126 -1.56 -9.49 -15.26
N LYS A 127 -2.58 -8.77 -14.78
CA LYS A 127 -2.36 -7.55 -13.99
C LYS A 127 -1.70 -7.86 -12.65
N MET A 128 -2.07 -8.97 -12.00
CA MET A 128 -1.40 -9.42 -10.78
C MET A 128 0.04 -9.89 -11.00
N THR A 129 0.33 -10.57 -12.12
CA THR A 129 1.72 -11.00 -12.41
C THR A 129 2.65 -9.83 -12.73
N GLN A 130 2.09 -8.68 -13.12
CA GLN A 130 2.83 -7.43 -13.33
C GLN A 130 2.84 -6.50 -12.10
N GLN A 131 1.87 -6.63 -11.19
CA GLN A 131 1.71 -5.77 -10.02
C GLN A 131 1.46 -6.62 -8.77
N LEU A 132 2.56 -7.12 -8.23
CA LEU A 132 2.63 -7.97 -7.04
C LEU A 132 2.63 -7.17 -5.72
N GLU A 133 2.08 -5.95 -5.70
CA GLU A 133 2.07 -5.13 -4.45
C GLU A 133 0.99 -5.58 -3.45
N ASP A 134 0.06 -6.45 -3.84
CA ASP A 134 -1.12 -6.70 -3.02
C ASP A 134 -1.78 -8.07 -3.29
N THR A 135 -1.01 -9.14 -3.52
CA THR A 135 -1.55 -10.51 -3.73
C THR A 135 -2.49 -10.96 -2.60
N TRP A 136 -2.20 -10.53 -1.38
CA TRP A 136 -3.00 -10.78 -0.18
C TRP A 136 -4.36 -10.07 -0.19
N VAL A 137 -4.56 -9.06 -1.04
CA VAL A 137 -5.82 -8.29 -1.11
C VAL A 137 -7.00 -9.17 -1.58
N LYS A 138 -6.72 -10.19 -2.39
CA LYS A 138 -7.72 -11.21 -2.78
C LYS A 138 -8.22 -12.05 -1.62
N GLU A 139 -7.43 -12.19 -0.56
CA GLU A 139 -7.83 -12.96 0.62
C GLU A 139 -8.79 -12.19 1.51
N ILE A 140 -8.83 -10.85 1.40
CA ILE A 140 -9.66 -10.01 2.26
C ILE A 140 -10.93 -9.54 1.56
N PHE A 141 -10.87 -9.21 0.26
CA PHE A 141 -12.00 -8.65 -0.47
C PHE A 141 -12.89 -9.70 -1.12
N THR A 142 -14.20 -9.42 -1.13
CA THR A 142 -15.16 -10.16 -1.93
C THR A 142 -14.98 -9.87 -3.43
N PRO A 143 -15.53 -10.70 -4.33
CA PRO A 143 -15.42 -10.46 -5.77
C PRO A 143 -15.90 -9.08 -6.24
N ASP A 144 -16.92 -8.52 -5.59
CA ASP A 144 -17.43 -7.19 -5.97
C ASP A 144 -16.55 -6.07 -5.42
N GLU A 145 -16.06 -6.17 -4.18
CA GLU A 145 -15.07 -5.24 -3.64
C GLU A 145 -13.76 -5.27 -4.42
N LEU A 146 -13.34 -6.44 -4.95
CA LEU A 146 -12.16 -6.55 -5.82
C LEU A 146 -12.34 -5.76 -7.12
N LYS A 147 -13.54 -5.77 -7.72
CA LYS A 147 -13.82 -4.94 -8.91
C LYS A 147 -13.75 -3.45 -8.56
N GLU A 148 -14.24 -3.06 -7.38
CA GLU A 148 -14.14 -1.68 -6.91
C GLU A 148 -12.69 -1.28 -6.61
N TYR A 149 -11.90 -2.18 -6.02
CA TYR A 149 -10.48 -1.99 -5.80
C TYR A 149 -9.70 -1.83 -7.10
N ALA A 150 -9.98 -2.66 -8.11
CA ALA A 150 -9.36 -2.54 -9.43
C ALA A 150 -9.72 -1.19 -10.12
N LYS A 151 -10.95 -0.71 -9.94
CA LYS A 151 -11.36 0.63 -10.42
C LYS A 151 -10.61 1.73 -9.68
N PHE A 152 -10.54 1.65 -8.35
CA PHE A 152 -9.78 2.58 -7.52
C PHE A 152 -8.32 2.69 -7.98
N GLU A 153 -7.63 1.57 -8.16
CA GLU A 153 -6.24 1.57 -8.63
C GLU A 153 -6.10 2.20 -10.03
N THR A 154 -7.06 1.93 -10.92
CA THR A 154 -7.05 2.47 -12.28
C THR A 154 -7.24 3.99 -12.26
N GLU A 155 -8.17 4.49 -11.44
CA GLU A 155 -8.40 5.92 -11.23
C GLU A 155 -7.15 6.59 -10.60
N LEU A 156 -6.55 5.96 -9.59
CA LEU A 156 -5.32 6.45 -8.94
C LEU A 156 -4.16 6.56 -9.93
N LYS A 157 -3.97 5.54 -10.79
CA LYS A 157 -2.91 5.52 -11.82
C LYS A 157 -3.13 6.57 -12.90
N SER A 158 -4.39 6.83 -13.27
CA SER A 158 -4.75 7.77 -14.33
C SER A 158 -4.67 9.23 -13.87
N ASN A 159 -4.87 9.48 -12.57
CA ASN A 159 -4.92 10.83 -12.00
C ASN A 159 -3.59 11.29 -11.38
N SER A 160 -2.52 10.50 -11.46
CA SER A 160 -1.24 10.79 -10.78
C SER A 160 -0.04 10.73 -11.73
N THR A 161 0.80 11.76 -11.75
CA THR A 161 2.09 11.74 -12.45
C THR A 161 3.12 10.89 -11.69
N PRO A 162 4.22 10.43 -12.34
CA PRO A 162 5.29 9.71 -11.66
C PRO A 162 5.87 10.46 -10.46
N GLU A 163 6.05 11.79 -10.58
CA GLU A 163 6.58 12.63 -9.50
C GLU A 163 5.61 12.75 -8.32
N GLN A 164 4.30 12.78 -8.61
CA GLN A 164 3.27 12.78 -7.57
C GLN A 164 3.24 11.43 -6.82
N LYS A 165 3.45 10.31 -7.52
CA LYS A 165 3.53 8.98 -6.89
C LYS A 165 4.76 8.85 -6.00
N GLU A 166 5.93 9.25 -6.50
CA GLU A 166 7.18 9.20 -5.73
C GLU A 166 7.07 10.08 -4.47
N ARG A 167 6.50 11.29 -4.58
CA ARG A 167 6.24 12.15 -3.43
C ARG A 167 5.28 11.50 -2.44
N PHE A 168 4.21 10.89 -2.93
CA PHE A 168 3.19 10.24 -2.11
C PHE A 168 3.76 9.05 -1.32
N GLU A 169 4.55 8.20 -1.97
CA GLU A 169 5.28 7.09 -1.34
C GLU A 169 6.27 7.62 -0.29
N LYS A 170 7.02 8.67 -0.62
CA LYS A 170 7.95 9.29 0.33
C LYS A 170 7.21 9.86 1.55
N ASP A 171 6.08 10.53 1.36
CA ASP A 171 5.27 11.08 2.43
C ASP A 171 4.69 9.96 3.34
N TRP A 172 4.33 8.81 2.76
CA TRP A 172 3.95 7.62 3.53
C TRP A 172 5.09 7.08 4.38
N PHE A 173 6.26 6.83 3.80
CA PHE A 173 7.38 6.29 4.57
C PHE A 173 7.86 7.25 5.65
N ASN A 174 7.84 8.57 5.40
CA ASN A 174 8.12 9.56 6.44
C ASN A 174 7.11 9.49 7.60
N LEU A 175 5.81 9.30 7.28
CA LEU A 175 4.77 9.14 8.30
C LEU A 175 5.00 7.85 9.11
N VAL A 176 5.34 6.74 8.45
CA VAL A 176 5.66 5.47 9.13
C VAL A 176 6.90 5.61 10.03
N GLU A 177 7.94 6.32 9.60
CA GLU A 177 9.11 6.60 10.44
C GLU A 177 8.76 7.48 11.65
N GLU A 178 7.86 8.46 11.49
CA GLU A 178 7.35 9.25 12.60
C GLU A 178 6.62 8.36 13.63
N PHE A 179 5.75 7.46 13.17
CA PHE A 179 5.12 6.46 14.05
C PHE A 179 6.15 5.60 14.79
N LYS A 180 7.18 5.11 14.11
CA LYS A 180 8.27 4.33 14.72
C LYS A 180 8.95 5.09 15.86
N ASN A 181 9.25 6.37 15.65
CA ASN A 181 9.92 7.20 16.65
C ASN A 181 9.06 7.45 17.89
N HIS A 182 7.74 7.39 17.77
CA HIS A 182 6.79 7.64 18.86
C HIS A 182 6.17 6.35 19.46
N LEU A 183 6.64 5.16 19.09
CA LEU A 183 6.13 3.88 19.64
C LEU A 183 6.19 3.78 21.16
N HIS A 184 7.13 4.50 21.79
CA HIS A 184 7.31 4.53 23.23
C HIS A 184 6.32 5.46 23.95
N GLU A 185 5.60 6.31 23.23
CA GLU A 185 4.58 7.21 23.77
C GLU A 185 3.21 6.53 23.84
N ASP A 186 2.32 7.05 24.70
CA ASP A 186 0.94 6.59 24.77
C ASP A 186 0.18 7.03 23.49
N PRO A 187 -0.44 6.11 22.72
CA PRO A 187 -1.24 6.47 21.55
C PRO A 187 -2.47 7.33 21.87
N ASN A 188 -2.89 7.43 23.14
CA ASN A 188 -3.96 8.33 23.58
C ASN A 188 -3.47 9.74 23.98
N SER A 189 -2.15 9.98 23.94
CA SER A 189 -1.56 11.29 24.23
C SER A 189 -1.90 12.33 23.15
N GLU A 190 -1.54 13.59 23.40
CA GLU A 190 -1.66 14.65 22.38
C GLU A 190 -0.89 14.31 21.10
N THR A 191 0.32 13.74 21.23
CA THR A 191 1.11 13.25 20.09
C THR A 191 0.37 12.14 19.35
N GLY A 192 -0.17 11.15 20.09
CA GLY A 192 -0.92 10.04 19.51
C GLY A 192 -2.15 10.50 18.72
N ILE A 193 -2.93 11.41 19.29
CA ILE A 193 -4.08 12.02 18.62
C ILE A 193 -3.65 12.80 17.37
N TYR A 194 -2.54 13.56 17.45
CA TYR A 194 -2.01 14.30 16.29
C TYR A 194 -1.61 13.35 15.15
N LEU A 195 -0.88 12.28 15.45
CA LEU A 195 -0.47 11.29 14.45
C LEU A 195 -1.66 10.48 13.93
N GLY A 196 -2.63 10.16 14.78
CA GLY A 196 -3.89 9.54 14.39
C GLY A 196 -4.68 10.40 13.40
N LYS A 197 -4.76 11.72 13.64
CA LYS A 197 -5.32 12.67 12.67
C LYS A 197 -4.55 12.67 11.36
N LYS A 198 -3.22 12.75 11.42
CA LYS A 198 -2.35 12.82 10.23
C LYS A 198 -2.51 11.57 9.36
N LEU A 199 -2.57 10.39 9.98
CA LEU A 199 -2.88 9.14 9.30
C LEU A 199 -4.28 9.18 8.67
N MET A 200 -5.28 9.61 9.43
CA MET A 200 -6.67 9.66 8.96
C MET A 200 -6.84 10.61 7.75
N ASP A 201 -6.19 11.77 7.79
CA ASP A 201 -6.15 12.72 6.69
C ASP A 201 -5.46 12.12 5.46
N TRP A 202 -4.32 11.44 5.66
CA TRP A 202 -3.57 10.79 4.58
C TRP A 202 -4.40 9.71 3.88
N VAL A 203 -5.01 8.79 4.64
CA VAL A 203 -5.82 7.71 4.06
C VAL A 203 -7.10 8.22 3.41
N ASN A 204 -7.71 9.29 3.95
CA ASN A 204 -8.88 9.91 3.34
C ASN A 204 -8.55 10.64 2.05
N ASN A 205 -7.37 11.27 1.97
CA ASN A 205 -6.90 11.88 0.73
C ASN A 205 -6.63 10.83 -0.35
N LEU A 206 -6.17 9.63 0.03
CA LEU A 206 -5.93 8.53 -0.90
C LEU A 206 -7.23 7.91 -1.43
N TYR A 207 -8.12 7.49 -0.53
CA TYR A 207 -9.31 6.71 -0.90
C TYR A 207 -10.54 7.57 -1.21
N GLY A 208 -10.58 8.81 -0.71
CA GLY A 208 -11.77 9.65 -0.76
C GLY A 208 -12.98 9.02 -0.06
N LYS A 209 -14.14 9.66 -0.20
CA LYS A 209 -15.39 9.18 0.40
C LYS A 209 -15.92 7.90 -0.26
N LYS A 210 -15.71 7.78 -1.58
CA LYS A 210 -16.16 6.65 -2.41
C LYS A 210 -15.55 5.33 -1.98
N TYR A 211 -14.24 5.30 -1.71
CA TYR A 211 -13.51 4.05 -1.40
C TYR A 211 -13.13 3.90 0.08
N ALA A 212 -13.73 4.68 0.98
CA ALA A 212 -13.47 4.60 2.43
C ALA A 212 -13.71 3.19 3.01
N HIS A 213 -14.59 2.40 2.39
CA HIS A 213 -14.87 1.03 2.80
C HIS A 213 -13.71 0.07 2.48
N LEU A 214 -13.10 0.21 1.30
CA LEU A 214 -11.92 -0.55 0.89
C LEU A 214 -10.76 -0.24 1.83
N ARG A 215 -10.54 1.04 2.13
CA ARG A 215 -9.55 1.48 3.14
C ARG A 215 -9.77 0.78 4.47
N THR A 216 -10.96 0.90 5.04
CA THR A 216 -11.30 0.35 6.35
C THR A 216 -11.00 -1.13 6.42
N LYS A 217 -11.45 -1.88 5.40
CA LYS A 217 -11.23 -3.31 5.34
C LYS A 217 -9.77 -3.69 5.07
N LYS A 218 -9.02 -2.90 4.28
CA LYS A 218 -7.57 -3.09 4.08
C LYS A 218 -6.80 -2.92 5.39
N PHE A 219 -7.16 -1.92 6.21
CA PHE A 219 -6.55 -1.70 7.51
C PHE A 219 -6.93 -2.78 8.54
N GLU A 220 -8.21 -3.13 8.65
CA GLU A 220 -8.68 -4.10 9.67
C GLU A 220 -8.33 -5.55 9.32
N LYS A 221 -8.59 -5.97 8.08
CA LYS A 221 -8.44 -7.37 7.62
C LYS A 221 -7.14 -7.64 6.89
N GLY A 222 -6.43 -6.60 6.48
CA GLY A 222 -5.10 -6.69 5.92
C GLY A 222 -4.04 -6.46 6.98
N PHE A 223 -3.73 -5.18 7.20
CA PHE A 223 -2.65 -4.77 8.09
C PHE A 223 -2.87 -5.25 9.52
N GLY A 224 -4.10 -5.14 10.04
CA GLY A 224 -4.47 -5.62 11.39
C GLY A 224 -4.30 -7.13 11.57
N GLU A 225 -4.36 -7.93 10.48
CA GLU A 225 -4.13 -9.37 10.49
C GLU A 225 -2.69 -9.74 10.05
N GLY A 226 -1.79 -8.75 9.90
CA GLY A 226 -0.38 -8.96 9.58
C GLY A 226 -0.07 -9.12 8.10
N LYS A 227 -1.03 -8.87 7.20
CA LYS A 227 -0.85 -9.02 5.75
C LYS A 227 -0.24 -7.77 5.14
N GLY A 228 0.66 -7.93 4.17
CA GLY A 228 1.20 -6.81 3.39
C GLY A 228 2.09 -5.81 4.16
N LEU A 229 2.46 -6.08 5.41
CA LEU A 229 3.14 -5.10 6.27
C LEU A 229 4.52 -4.68 5.76
N GLU A 230 5.35 -5.65 5.37
CA GLU A 230 6.74 -5.43 4.95
C GLU A 230 6.87 -4.51 3.73
N GLN A 231 5.86 -4.54 2.85
CA GLN A 231 5.84 -3.74 1.62
C GLN A 231 5.60 -2.25 1.94
N HIS A 232 4.92 -1.98 3.04
CA HIS A 232 4.58 -0.62 3.51
C HIS A 232 5.48 -0.13 4.65
N GLY A 233 6.55 -0.87 4.99
CA GLY A 233 7.47 -0.51 6.08
C GLY A 233 6.86 -0.65 7.48
N LEU A 234 5.74 -1.38 7.59
CA LEU A 234 4.98 -1.57 8.82
C LEU A 234 5.44 -2.83 9.57
N THR A 235 5.23 -2.83 10.88
CA THR A 235 5.31 -4.01 11.75
C THR A 235 3.97 -4.18 12.47
N PRO A 236 3.65 -5.37 13.02
CA PRO A 236 2.42 -5.56 13.78
C PRO A 236 2.28 -4.57 14.95
N GLU A 237 3.41 -4.23 15.59
CA GLU A 237 3.47 -3.23 16.66
C GLU A 237 3.08 -1.83 16.18
N ILE A 238 3.65 -1.39 15.05
CA ILE A 238 3.31 -0.09 14.44
C ILE A 238 1.83 -0.04 14.09
N VAL A 239 1.29 -1.09 13.48
CA VAL A 239 -0.14 -1.14 13.12
C VAL A 239 -1.04 -1.06 14.36
N ALA A 240 -0.72 -1.82 15.42
CA ALA A 240 -1.48 -1.78 16.66
C ALA A 240 -1.43 -0.40 17.33
N TRP A 241 -0.29 0.31 17.25
CA TRP A 241 -0.15 1.67 17.76
C TRP A 241 -0.96 2.66 16.92
N MET A 242 -0.84 2.58 15.59
CA MET A 242 -1.60 3.40 14.63
C MET A 242 -3.11 3.28 14.82
N ASP A 243 -3.62 2.05 15.01
CA ASP A 243 -5.03 1.78 15.24
C ASP A 243 -5.55 2.49 16.51
N LYS A 244 -4.81 2.35 17.62
CA LYS A 244 -5.14 3.05 18.88
C LYS A 244 -5.07 4.57 18.75
N ALA A 245 -4.06 5.09 18.07
CA ALA A 245 -3.89 6.53 17.85
C ALA A 245 -5.03 7.12 17.00
N MET A 246 -5.44 6.40 15.95
CA MET A 246 -6.57 6.78 15.11
C MET A 246 -7.90 6.72 15.88
N ASP A 247 -8.12 5.69 16.68
CA ASP A 247 -9.29 5.58 17.57
C ASP A 247 -9.32 6.74 18.60
N ALA A 248 -8.19 7.06 19.23
CA ALA A 248 -8.07 8.17 20.16
C ALA A 248 -8.42 9.52 19.51
N TYR A 249 -7.91 9.76 18.30
CA TYR A 249 -8.25 10.94 17.50
C TYR A 249 -9.75 11.03 17.20
N LEU A 250 -10.35 9.94 16.69
CA LEU A 250 -11.76 9.92 16.32
C LEU A 250 -12.66 10.13 17.53
N LYS A 251 -12.34 9.52 18.68
CA LYS A 251 -13.06 9.74 19.95
C LYS A 251 -12.93 11.18 20.43
N GLN A 252 -11.72 11.74 20.44
CA GLN A 252 -11.53 13.14 20.85
C GLN A 252 -12.34 14.10 19.97
N ARG A 253 -12.33 13.87 18.65
CA ARG A 253 -13.10 14.68 17.71
C ARG A 253 -14.61 14.52 17.92
N ALA A 254 -15.09 13.30 18.15
CA ALA A 254 -16.50 13.04 18.47
C ALA A 254 -16.94 13.77 19.75
N TYR A 255 -16.17 13.66 20.84
CA TYR A 255 -16.46 14.34 22.09
C TYR A 255 -16.44 15.86 21.93
N SER A 256 -15.44 16.41 21.24
CA SER A 256 -15.35 17.86 20.96
C SER A 256 -16.59 18.37 20.21
N ILE A 257 -17.09 17.62 19.23
CA ILE A 257 -18.34 17.98 18.53
C ILE A 257 -19.52 17.90 19.52
N LEU A 258 -19.69 16.80 20.22
CA LEU A 258 -20.84 16.56 21.09
C LEU A 258 -20.88 17.47 22.33
N ASP A 259 -19.74 17.94 22.80
CA ASP A 259 -19.63 18.94 23.88
C ASP A 259 -20.20 20.31 23.48
N ASN A 260 -20.41 20.55 22.19
CA ASN A 260 -21.05 21.76 21.68
C ASN A 260 -22.58 21.68 21.61
N VAL A 261 -23.20 20.58 22.04
CA VAL A 261 -24.66 20.40 22.05
C VAL A 261 -25.35 21.48 22.90
N GLY A 262 -26.11 22.34 22.23
CA GLY A 262 -26.79 23.49 22.83
C GLY A 262 -25.90 24.68 23.16
N LYS A 263 -24.63 24.67 22.74
CA LYS A 263 -23.74 25.86 22.73
C LYS A 263 -23.71 26.54 21.36
N ILE A 264 -23.85 25.75 20.29
CA ILE A 264 -23.91 26.22 18.89
C ILE A 264 -25.25 25.86 18.24
N SER A 265 -25.52 26.41 17.05
CA SER A 265 -26.74 26.08 16.30
C SER A 265 -26.77 24.61 15.90
N SER A 266 -27.96 23.99 15.95
CA SER A 266 -28.15 22.58 15.59
C SER A 266 -27.66 22.28 14.16
N SER A 267 -27.80 23.23 13.23
CA SER A 267 -27.30 23.12 11.86
C SER A 267 -25.77 23.00 11.77
N LYS A 268 -25.02 23.82 12.51
CA LYS A 268 -23.54 23.78 12.54
C LYS A 268 -23.02 22.52 13.21
N LEU A 269 -23.71 22.08 14.25
CA LEU A 269 -23.41 20.85 14.96
C LEU A 269 -23.63 19.62 14.06
N LEU A 270 -24.77 19.57 13.37
CA LEU A 270 -25.08 18.51 12.41
C LEU A 270 -24.08 18.46 11.26
N GLN A 271 -23.66 19.62 10.74
CA GLN A 271 -22.63 19.69 9.72
C GLN A 271 -21.30 19.09 10.20
N SER A 272 -20.86 19.43 11.42
CA SER A 272 -19.61 18.92 12.01
C SER A 272 -19.69 17.41 12.25
N TRP A 273 -20.83 16.92 12.73
CA TRP A 273 -21.06 15.49 12.93
C TRP A 273 -21.09 14.72 11.61
N ASN A 274 -21.75 15.24 10.59
CA ASN A 274 -21.75 14.63 9.26
C ASN A 274 -20.36 14.59 8.64
N GLN A 275 -19.53 15.62 8.87
CA GLN A 275 -18.15 15.63 8.42
C GLN A 275 -17.32 14.54 9.10
N LEU A 276 -17.46 14.36 10.42
CA LEU A 276 -16.83 13.24 11.14
C LEU A 276 -17.30 11.88 10.58
N MET A 277 -18.60 11.73 10.33
CA MET A 277 -19.16 10.51 9.76
C MET A 277 -18.66 10.22 8.35
N ASP A 278 -18.48 11.25 7.53
CA ASP A 278 -17.89 11.13 6.19
C ASP A 278 -16.41 10.73 6.26
N GLU A 279 -15.66 11.22 7.23
CA GLU A 279 -14.26 10.81 7.43
C GLU A 279 -14.16 9.35 7.82
N ILE A 280 -15.01 8.89 8.75
CA ILE A 280 -14.97 7.51 9.23
C ILE A 280 -15.52 6.54 8.19
N CYS A 281 -16.69 6.82 7.61
CA CYS A 281 -17.43 5.85 6.80
C CYS A 281 -17.46 6.16 5.30
N GLY A 282 -17.06 7.36 4.89
CA GLY A 282 -17.31 7.85 3.54
C GLY A 282 -18.80 7.81 3.19
N GLU A 283 -19.12 7.20 2.05
CA GLU A 283 -20.50 7.08 1.54
C GLU A 283 -21.31 5.93 2.17
N GLN A 284 -20.74 5.14 3.10
CA GLN A 284 -21.43 4.00 3.70
C GLN A 284 -22.44 4.43 4.77
N ILE A 285 -23.70 4.60 4.35
CA ILE A 285 -24.81 5.01 5.23
C ILE A 285 -25.00 4.04 6.41
N ASP A 286 -24.94 2.72 6.17
CA ASP A 286 -25.20 1.71 7.20
C ASP A 286 -24.17 1.73 8.35
N LYS A 287 -22.91 2.06 8.04
CA LYS A 287 -21.86 2.21 9.07
C LYS A 287 -22.08 3.46 9.92
N LYS A 288 -22.62 4.55 9.37
CA LYS A 288 -22.93 5.77 10.14
C LYS A 288 -23.94 5.49 11.26
N ALA A 289 -24.93 4.66 11.00
CA ALA A 289 -25.90 4.22 12.01
C ALA A 289 -25.22 3.40 13.13
N THR A 290 -24.31 2.49 12.75
CA THR A 290 -23.57 1.65 13.71
C THR A 290 -22.68 2.49 14.64
N ILE A 291 -21.91 3.43 14.09
CA ILE A 291 -21.06 4.34 14.90
C ILE A 291 -21.90 5.22 15.81
N THR A 292 -23.04 5.70 15.32
CA THR A 292 -23.96 6.48 16.14
C THR A 292 -24.50 5.63 17.31
N ALA A 293 -24.83 4.36 17.07
CA ALA A 293 -25.28 3.45 18.13
C ALA A 293 -24.18 3.21 19.18
N ILE A 294 -22.91 3.07 18.76
CA ILE A 294 -21.77 2.96 19.68
C ILE A 294 -21.64 4.25 20.52
N ALA A 295 -21.75 5.43 19.90
CA ALA A 295 -21.71 6.70 20.62
C ALA A 295 -22.85 6.86 21.64
N LEU A 296 -24.04 6.31 21.37
CA LEU A 296 -25.15 6.31 22.34
C LEU A 296 -24.87 5.45 23.58
N GLN A 297 -24.02 4.43 23.47
CA GLN A 297 -23.64 3.56 24.58
C GLN A 297 -22.46 4.12 25.40
N ASP A 298 -21.69 5.07 24.86
CA ASP A 298 -20.53 5.65 25.54
C ASP A 298 -20.94 6.46 26.78
N GLU A 299 -20.41 6.12 27.94
CA GLU A 299 -20.71 6.78 29.22
C GLU A 299 -20.16 8.21 29.31
N LYS A 300 -19.12 8.54 28.54
CA LYS A 300 -18.53 9.89 28.52
C LYS A 300 -19.38 10.90 27.78
N ILE A 301 -20.30 10.44 26.92
CA ILE A 301 -21.19 11.32 26.16
C ILE A 301 -22.37 11.75 27.06
N SER A 302 -22.57 13.06 27.19
CA SER A 302 -23.63 13.61 28.04
C SER A 302 -25.04 13.17 27.60
N PRO A 303 -26.02 13.05 28.52
CA PRO A 303 -27.40 12.69 28.17
C PRO A 303 -28.01 13.61 27.10
N LYS A 304 -27.75 14.92 27.19
CA LYS A 304 -28.20 15.92 26.22
C LYS A 304 -27.62 15.67 24.81
N ALA A 305 -26.36 15.28 24.73
CA ALA A 305 -25.74 14.91 23.45
C ALA A 305 -26.32 13.62 22.87
N LYS A 306 -26.64 12.63 23.72
CA LYS A 306 -27.33 11.40 23.30
C LYS A 306 -28.74 11.69 22.77
N GLU A 307 -29.51 12.55 23.43
CA GLU A 307 -30.82 12.99 22.95
C GLU A 307 -30.72 13.71 21.59
N TRP A 308 -29.71 14.57 21.42
CA TRP A 308 -29.46 15.21 20.13
C TRP A 308 -29.14 14.18 19.04
N LEU A 309 -28.24 13.21 19.30
CA LEU A 309 -27.93 12.14 18.36
C LEU A 309 -29.17 11.32 17.96
N LYS A 310 -30.03 10.97 18.92
CA LYS A 310 -31.31 10.29 18.65
C LYS A 310 -32.20 11.12 17.72
N SER A 311 -32.29 12.43 17.96
CA SER A 311 -33.08 13.34 17.12
C SER A 311 -32.58 13.41 15.67
N VAL A 312 -31.26 13.31 15.46
CA VAL A 312 -30.65 13.37 14.12
C VAL A 312 -30.99 12.13 13.30
N TYR A 313 -30.95 10.95 13.91
CA TYR A 313 -31.17 9.67 13.22
C TYR A 313 -32.59 9.11 13.39
N LYS A 314 -33.48 9.84 14.07
CA LYS A 314 -34.85 9.41 14.41
C LYS A 314 -34.87 8.06 15.15
N LEU A 315 -33.91 7.87 16.05
CA LEU A 315 -33.73 6.67 16.89
C LEU A 315 -34.44 6.78 18.24
#